data_AF-A0A2A4YC78-F1
#
_entry.id   AF-A0A2A4YC78-F1
#
_cell.length_a   1.000
_cell.length_b   1.000
_cell.length_c   1.000
_cell.angle_alpha   90.00
_cell.angle_beta   90.00
_cell.angle_gamma   90.00
#
_symmetry.space_group_name_H-M   'P 1'
#
loop_
_entity.id
_entity.type
_entity.pdbx_description
1 polymer ?
#
loop_
_entity_poly.entity_id
_entity_poly.type
_entity_poly.pdbx_seq_one_letter_code
_entity_poly.pdbx_strand_id
1 'polypeptide(L)'
;MVNPLPLLIVMGTILTLLGVQRILTRMPPPAPKSHLTSPSSPPKRTRGRPLDNNNSATGLDERAIEQLKQHMTEEDIAGLTIFLAFNRPGFVELDHAIKELKTESTLNASTTEASTEAKAESPDNPHHRYIHSLTESVRQRLLTFDPKSPRLITRELMSRFGGHDFNSHFMHYAAKERGTTHHVPPFDPERHIMEALSRSGIALKGRHIPLPLRLTVLKMSQLRQMAKDLNLNKKFTRKQDAVTVLADVPGSAVLLSMQYVVDDLFVLNDIDEDCDNIKNEWAYLTAYSKLLNMVKLQ
;
A
#
# COMPACT_ATOMS: atom_id res chain seq x y z
N MET A 1 10.68 -55.39 7.97
CA MET A 1 9.33 -55.57 8.55
C MET A 1 8.68 -54.20 8.61
N VAL A 2 7.69 -53.95 7.75
CA VAL A 2 7.09 -52.61 7.57
C VAL A 2 5.88 -52.48 8.50
N ASN A 3 5.87 -51.46 9.34
CA ASN A 3 4.79 -51.18 10.30
C ASN A 3 3.50 -50.76 9.56
N PRO A 4 2.36 -51.44 9.72
CA PRO A 4 1.13 -51.17 8.97
C PRO A 4 0.26 -50.04 9.56
N LEU A 5 0.71 -49.41 10.66
CA LEU A 5 -0.05 -48.41 11.39
C LEU A 5 -0.47 -47.15 10.59
N PRO A 6 0.33 -46.59 9.65
CA PRO A 6 -0.05 -45.34 8.99
C PRO A 6 -1.17 -45.52 7.94
N LEU A 7 -1.41 -46.74 7.45
CA LEU A 7 -2.40 -47.02 6.41
C LEU A 7 -3.84 -47.14 6.95
N LEU A 8 -3.98 -47.57 8.20
CA LEU A 8 -5.27 -47.66 8.90
C LEU A 8 -5.84 -46.28 9.27
N ILE A 9 -4.97 -45.31 9.58
CA ILE A 9 -5.39 -43.96 9.97
C ILE A 9 -5.95 -43.19 8.75
N VAL A 10 -5.36 -43.36 7.57
CA VAL A 10 -5.81 -42.68 6.33
C VAL A 10 -7.14 -43.27 5.82
N MET A 11 -7.38 -44.57 6.00
CA MET A 11 -8.65 -45.20 5.64
C MET A 11 -9.82 -44.79 6.55
N GLY A 12 -9.55 -44.54 7.84
CA GLY A 12 -10.56 -44.08 8.79
C GLY A 12 -11.12 -42.69 8.46
N THR A 13 -10.28 -41.76 8.01
CA THR A 13 -10.69 -40.38 7.69
C THR A 13 -11.51 -40.28 6.40
N ILE A 14 -11.27 -41.16 5.42
CA ILE A 14 -12.02 -41.19 4.16
C ILE A 14 -13.46 -41.69 4.38
N LEU A 15 -13.64 -42.69 5.26
CA LEU A 15 -14.96 -43.23 5.59
C LEU A 15 -15.84 -42.23 6.35
N THR A 16 -15.27 -41.40 7.24
CA THR A 16 -16.02 -40.34 7.91
C THR A 16 -16.50 -39.23 6.96
N LEU A 17 -15.72 -38.92 5.92
CA LEU A 17 -16.07 -37.88 4.94
C LEU A 17 -17.21 -38.32 4.00
N LEU A 18 -17.25 -39.61 3.64
CA LEU A 18 -18.35 -40.19 2.86
C LEU A 18 -19.67 -40.31 3.64
N GLY A 19 -19.59 -40.48 4.97
CA GLY A 19 -20.77 -40.49 5.84
C GLY A 19 -21.52 -39.15 5.88
N VAL A 20 -20.77 -38.03 5.87
CA VAL A 20 -21.35 -36.67 5.93
C VAL A 20 -22.01 -36.28 4.61
N GLN A 21 -21.46 -36.69 3.46
CA GLN A 21 -22.07 -36.42 2.14
C GLN A 21 -23.42 -37.13 1.93
N ARG A 22 -23.64 -38.30 2.54
CA ARG A 22 -24.93 -39.02 2.43
C ARG A 22 -26.05 -38.42 3.30
N ILE A 23 -25.70 -37.64 4.32
CA ILE A 23 -26.70 -36.97 5.17
C ILE A 23 -27.18 -35.66 4.52
N LEU A 24 -26.32 -34.97 3.76
CA LEU A 24 -26.69 -33.72 3.07
C LEU A 24 -27.56 -33.92 1.82
N THR A 25 -27.59 -35.10 1.21
CA THR A 25 -28.38 -35.39 -0.01
C THR A 25 -29.80 -35.91 0.26
N ARG A 26 -30.21 -36.06 1.53
CA ARG A 26 -31.56 -36.50 1.92
C ARG A 26 -32.50 -35.37 2.35
N MET A 27 -32.12 -34.10 2.19
CA MET A 27 -33.07 -33.00 2.43
C MET A 27 -34.00 -32.82 1.22
N PRO A 28 -35.33 -32.85 1.41
CA PRO A 28 -36.27 -32.57 0.33
C PRO A 28 -36.16 -31.09 -0.09
N PRO A 29 -36.35 -30.77 -1.37
CA PRO A 29 -36.28 -29.39 -1.85
C PRO A 29 -37.42 -28.56 -1.23
N PRO A 30 -37.16 -27.30 -0.81
CA PRO A 30 -38.21 -26.45 -0.31
C PRO A 30 -39.21 -26.12 -1.42
N ALA A 31 -40.50 -26.27 -1.11
CA ALA A 31 -41.60 -25.96 -2.01
C ALA A 31 -41.60 -24.48 -2.44
N PRO A 32 -41.98 -24.16 -3.69
CA PRO A 32 -42.03 -22.79 -4.17
C PRO A 32 -43.20 -22.04 -3.51
N LYS A 33 -42.87 -21.05 -2.67
CA LYS A 33 -43.87 -20.10 -2.17
C LYS A 33 -44.17 -19.07 -3.25
N SER A 34 -45.31 -19.23 -3.91
CA SER A 34 -45.95 -18.19 -4.70
C SER A 34 -46.50 -17.10 -3.76
N HIS A 35 -45.75 -16.01 -3.62
CA HIS A 35 -46.32 -14.75 -3.16
C HIS A 35 -46.23 -13.75 -4.31
N LEU A 36 -47.39 -13.37 -4.85
CA LEU A 36 -47.55 -12.13 -5.60
C LEU A 36 -47.12 -10.98 -4.68
N THR A 37 -45.95 -10.42 -4.95
CA THR A 37 -45.61 -9.07 -4.49
C THR A 37 -45.74 -8.13 -5.67
N SER A 38 -46.65 -7.17 -5.49
CA SER A 38 -46.76 -5.89 -6.18
C SER A 38 -45.40 -5.32 -6.60
N PRO A 39 -45.31 -4.57 -7.72
CA PRO A 39 -44.06 -4.03 -8.20
C PRO A 39 -43.45 -3.11 -7.14
N SER A 40 -42.43 -3.64 -6.47
CA SER A 40 -41.51 -2.85 -5.65
C SER A 40 -40.95 -1.78 -6.56
N SER A 41 -41.23 -0.51 -6.22
CA SER A 41 -40.51 0.63 -6.76
C SER A 41 -39.00 0.33 -6.81
N PRO A 42 -38.30 0.80 -7.86
CA PRO A 42 -36.86 0.58 -7.97
C PRO A 42 -36.18 1.04 -6.67
N PRO A 43 -35.22 0.27 -6.13
CA PRO A 43 -34.55 0.63 -4.88
C PRO A 43 -34.02 2.05 -5.01
N LYS A 44 -34.53 2.97 -4.19
CA LYS A 44 -33.96 4.31 -4.03
C LYS A 44 -32.47 4.10 -3.80
N ARG A 45 -31.64 4.69 -4.68
CA ARG A 45 -30.19 4.76 -4.53
C ARG A 45 -29.89 4.98 -3.05
N THR A 46 -29.19 4.04 -2.44
CA THR A 46 -28.80 4.10 -1.03
C THR A 46 -28.13 5.45 -0.79
N ARG A 47 -28.84 6.37 -0.12
CA ARG A 47 -28.21 7.55 0.47
C ARG A 47 -27.06 7.03 1.34
N GLY A 48 -25.91 7.69 1.28
CA GLY A 48 -24.78 7.34 2.15
C GLY A 48 -25.24 7.25 3.60
N ARG A 49 -24.55 6.43 4.39
CA ARG A 49 -24.81 6.37 5.82
C ARG A 49 -24.40 7.72 6.44
N PRO A 50 -25.20 8.28 7.35
CA PRO A 50 -24.95 9.62 7.88
C PRO A 50 -23.68 9.63 8.74
N LEU A 51 -22.77 10.54 8.39
CA LEU A 51 -21.60 10.84 9.19
C LEU A 51 -21.95 11.92 10.23
N ASP A 52 -22.61 12.98 9.78
CA ASP A 52 -23.25 14.02 10.57
C ASP A 52 -24.54 14.50 9.87
N ASN A 53 -25.08 15.65 10.27
CA ASN A 53 -26.30 16.23 9.69
C ASN A 53 -26.15 16.66 8.22
N ASN A 54 -24.93 16.92 7.75
CA ASN A 54 -24.63 17.50 6.44
C ASN A 54 -23.71 16.63 5.56
N ASN A 55 -23.16 15.54 6.10
CA ASN A 55 -22.21 14.67 5.44
C ASN A 55 -22.67 13.22 5.51
N SER A 56 -22.52 12.52 4.38
CA SER A 56 -22.81 11.10 4.28
C SER A 56 -21.63 10.35 3.67
N ALA A 57 -21.35 9.16 4.21
CA ALA A 57 -20.31 8.27 3.74
C ALA A 57 -20.93 7.02 3.09
N THR A 58 -20.36 6.60 1.97
CA THR A 58 -20.75 5.39 1.22
C THR A 58 -19.64 4.34 1.29
N GLY A 59 -19.99 3.05 1.13
CA GLY A 59 -19.02 1.96 1.13
C GLY A 59 -18.51 1.52 2.51
N LEU A 60 -19.08 2.04 3.59
CA LEU A 60 -18.75 1.65 4.97
C LEU A 60 -19.89 0.89 5.65
N ASP A 61 -19.53 -0.04 6.54
CA ASP A 61 -20.44 -0.63 7.51
C ASP A 61 -20.52 0.22 8.79
N GLU A 62 -21.35 -0.18 9.75
CA GLU A 62 -21.59 0.61 10.98
C GLU A 62 -20.32 0.75 11.82
N ARG A 63 -19.56 -0.33 11.94
CA ARG A 63 -18.29 -0.35 12.70
C ARG A 63 -17.26 0.58 12.06
N ALA A 64 -17.10 0.55 10.74
CA ALA A 64 -16.17 1.42 10.05
C ALA A 64 -16.59 2.90 10.14
N ILE A 65 -17.90 3.19 10.21
CA ILE A 65 -18.36 4.56 10.45
C ILE A 65 -18.03 5.05 11.86
N GLU A 66 -18.21 4.20 12.87
CA GLU A 66 -17.81 4.53 14.24
C GLU A 66 -16.30 4.80 14.33
N GLN A 67 -15.48 3.95 13.69
CA GLN A 67 -14.03 4.16 13.59
C GLN A 67 -13.67 5.46 12.86
N LEU A 68 -14.35 5.76 11.76
CA LEU A 68 -14.14 7.01 11.03
C LEU A 68 -14.45 8.22 11.92
N LYS A 69 -15.56 8.19 12.67
CA LYS A 69 -15.95 9.25 13.61
C LYS A 69 -14.93 9.40 14.74
N GLN A 70 -14.44 8.28 15.28
CA GLN A 70 -13.40 8.28 16.31
C GLN A 70 -12.13 8.98 15.80
N HIS A 71 -11.62 8.56 14.64
CA HIS A 71 -10.42 9.17 14.05
C HIS A 71 -10.60 10.67 13.72
N MET A 72 -11.79 11.10 13.31
CA MET A 72 -12.12 12.53 13.12
C MET A 72 -12.15 13.31 14.45
N THR A 73 -12.57 12.67 15.54
CA THR A 73 -12.67 13.32 16.86
C THR A 73 -11.31 13.44 17.54
N GLU A 74 -10.43 12.45 17.34
CA GLU A 74 -9.08 12.41 17.90
C GLU A 74 -8.08 13.30 17.14
N GLU A 75 -8.49 13.93 16.04
CA GLU A 75 -7.64 14.70 15.14
C GLU A 75 -6.43 13.91 14.58
N ASP A 76 -6.53 12.57 14.55
CA ASP A 76 -5.47 11.69 14.07
C ASP A 76 -5.45 11.62 12.53
N ILE A 77 -4.75 12.58 11.92
CA ILE A 77 -4.59 12.65 10.46
C ILE A 77 -3.92 11.39 9.91
N ALA A 78 -2.98 10.77 10.63
CA ALA A 78 -2.28 9.59 10.16
C ALA A 78 -3.22 8.37 10.15
N GLY A 79 -3.94 8.15 11.23
CA GLY A 79 -4.99 7.13 11.34
C GLY A 79 -6.10 7.32 10.30
N LEU A 80 -6.59 8.55 10.11
CA LEU A 80 -7.55 8.88 9.05
C LEU A 80 -7.01 8.54 7.67
N THR A 81 -5.76 8.89 7.37
CA THR A 81 -5.16 8.63 6.05
C THR A 81 -5.08 7.13 5.78
N ILE A 82 -4.65 6.34 6.79
CA ILE A 82 -4.61 4.88 6.72
C ILE A 82 -6.03 4.31 6.55
N PHE A 83 -6.99 4.81 7.32
CA PHE A 83 -8.40 4.39 7.22
C PHE A 83 -8.96 4.64 5.81
N LEU A 84 -8.72 5.82 5.25
CA LEU A 84 -9.12 6.16 3.88
C LEU A 84 -8.41 5.27 2.85
N ALA A 85 -7.14 4.94 3.07
CA ALA A 85 -6.35 4.00 2.28
C ALA A 85 -6.97 2.60 2.23
N PHE A 86 -7.42 2.08 3.38
CA PHE A 86 -8.00 0.74 3.50
C PHE A 86 -9.44 0.62 3.01
N ASN A 87 -10.28 1.59 3.39
CA ASN A 87 -11.74 1.47 3.27
C ASN A 87 -12.31 2.23 2.07
N ARG A 88 -11.60 3.24 1.54
CA ARG A 88 -12.03 4.02 0.36
C ARG A 88 -13.50 4.47 0.41
N PRO A 89 -13.95 5.10 1.51
CA PRO A 89 -15.30 5.65 1.55
C PRO A 89 -15.49 6.72 0.48
N GLY A 90 -16.69 6.78 -0.10
CA GLY A 90 -17.11 7.92 -0.92
C GLY A 90 -17.91 8.91 -0.07
N PHE A 91 -17.55 10.20 -0.13
CA PHE A 91 -18.24 11.25 0.63
C PHE A 91 -19.00 12.16 -0.33
N VAL A 92 -20.32 11.98 -0.38
CA VAL A 92 -21.13 12.51 -1.49
C VAL A 92 -21.04 14.04 -1.57
N GLU A 93 -21.18 14.71 -0.43
CA GLU A 93 -21.25 16.17 -0.34
C GLU A 93 -19.88 16.83 -0.53
N LEU A 94 -18.83 16.28 0.10
CA LEU A 94 -17.45 16.75 -0.07
C LEU A 94 -16.92 16.52 -1.48
N ASP A 95 -17.20 15.35 -2.07
CA ASP A 95 -16.76 15.04 -3.44
C ASP A 95 -17.48 15.93 -4.47
N HIS A 96 -18.72 16.34 -4.19
CA HIS A 96 -19.44 17.32 -5.00
C HIS A 96 -18.78 18.71 -4.90
N ALA A 97 -18.53 19.20 -3.69
CA ALA A 97 -17.89 20.50 -3.47
C ALA A 97 -16.48 20.58 -4.11
N ILE A 98 -15.68 19.50 -4.01
CA ILE A 98 -14.37 19.44 -4.67
C ILE A 98 -14.52 19.50 -6.20
N LYS A 99 -15.53 18.85 -6.78
CA LYS A 99 -15.77 18.90 -8.24
C LYS A 99 -16.19 20.28 -8.72
N GLU A 100 -17.07 20.96 -7.98
CA GLU A 100 -17.46 22.34 -8.27
C GLU A 100 -16.24 23.27 -8.30
N LEU A 101 -15.40 23.23 -7.25
CA LEU A 101 -14.19 24.05 -7.18
C LEU A 101 -13.16 23.72 -8.28
N LYS A 102 -13.06 22.44 -8.69
CA LYS A 102 -12.23 22.07 -9.86
C LYS A 102 -12.74 22.74 -11.13
N THR A 103 -14.06 22.69 -11.37
CA THR A 103 -14.65 23.30 -12.57
C THR A 103 -14.46 24.83 -12.59
N GLU A 104 -14.68 25.50 -11.47
CA GLU A 104 -14.44 26.94 -11.33
C GLU A 104 -12.97 27.30 -11.59
N SER A 105 -12.03 26.55 -11.02
CA SER A 105 -10.60 26.77 -11.24
C SER A 105 -10.18 26.56 -12.69
N THR A 106 -10.75 25.56 -13.38
CA THR A 106 -10.45 25.33 -14.81
C THR A 106 -11.02 26.41 -15.72
N LEU A 107 -12.23 26.90 -15.40
CA LEU A 107 -12.87 27.99 -16.14
C LEU A 107 -12.05 29.28 -15.98
N ASN A 108 -11.68 29.64 -14.76
CA ASN A 108 -10.89 30.84 -14.48
C ASN A 108 -9.49 30.81 -15.13
N ALA A 109 -8.85 29.64 -15.21
CA ALA A 109 -7.56 29.50 -15.91
C ALA A 109 -7.68 29.72 -17.43
N SER A 110 -8.82 29.36 -18.02
CA SER A 110 -9.10 29.54 -19.46
C SER A 110 -9.56 30.96 -19.84
N THR A 111 -9.93 31.80 -18.87
CA THR A 111 -10.41 33.19 -19.09
C THR A 111 -9.35 34.25 -18.79
N THR A 112 -8.07 33.87 -18.76
CA THR A 112 -6.95 34.81 -18.54
C THR A 112 -6.64 35.67 -19.78
N GLU A 113 -7.65 36.17 -20.49
CA GLU A 113 -7.58 37.28 -21.45
C GLU A 113 -8.92 38.05 -21.52
N ALA A 114 -9.65 38.24 -20.42
CA ALA A 114 -10.61 39.35 -20.31
C ALA A 114 -11.14 39.53 -18.88
N SER A 115 -10.91 40.74 -18.37
CA SER A 115 -11.76 41.43 -17.39
C SER A 115 -11.68 40.97 -15.93
N THR A 116 -10.96 41.80 -15.17
CA THR A 116 -11.32 42.26 -13.83
C THR A 116 -12.84 42.40 -13.63
N GLU A 117 -13.29 42.04 -12.43
CA GLU A 117 -14.63 42.25 -11.86
C GLU A 117 -15.71 41.21 -12.22
N ALA A 118 -15.60 40.03 -11.60
CA ALA A 118 -16.77 39.33 -11.07
C ALA A 118 -16.33 38.50 -9.85
N LYS A 119 -16.41 39.11 -8.66
CA LYS A 119 -16.49 38.36 -7.39
C LYS A 119 -17.83 37.62 -7.41
N ALA A 120 -17.85 36.44 -8.04
CA ALA A 120 -18.98 35.55 -7.95
C ALA A 120 -19.05 35.04 -6.51
N GLU A 121 -19.99 35.59 -5.74
CA GLU A 121 -20.48 34.97 -4.51
C GLU A 121 -20.99 33.57 -4.87
N SER A 122 -20.12 32.56 -4.76
CA SER A 122 -20.58 31.17 -4.75
C SER A 122 -21.43 30.98 -3.49
N PRO A 123 -22.58 30.28 -3.58
CA PRO A 123 -23.56 30.20 -2.50
C PRO A 123 -22.91 29.65 -1.24
N ASP A 124 -23.45 30.03 -0.07
CA ASP A 124 -23.02 29.69 1.30
C ASP A 124 -22.92 28.17 1.58
N ASN A 125 -22.08 27.45 0.83
CA ASN A 125 -21.80 26.04 1.01
C ASN A 125 -20.72 25.91 2.09
N PRO A 126 -21.03 25.34 3.26
CA PRO A 126 -20.06 25.18 4.33
C PRO A 126 -18.82 24.37 3.89
N HIS A 127 -18.98 23.45 2.93
CA HIS A 127 -17.88 22.65 2.39
C HIS A 127 -16.88 23.47 1.59
N HIS A 128 -17.32 24.49 0.86
CA HIS A 128 -16.41 25.41 0.17
C HIS A 128 -15.56 26.19 1.19
N ARG A 129 -16.17 26.67 2.28
CA ARG A 129 -15.45 27.36 3.36
C ARG A 129 -14.38 26.46 3.99
N TYR A 130 -14.69 25.19 4.23
CA TYR A 130 -13.70 24.23 4.74
C TYR A 130 -12.53 24.05 3.77
N ILE A 131 -12.79 23.89 2.47
CA ILE A 131 -11.73 23.71 1.47
C ILE A 131 -10.86 24.97 1.33
N HIS A 132 -11.45 26.17 1.39
CA HIS A 132 -10.71 27.43 1.35
C HIS A 132 -9.88 27.69 2.61
N SER A 133 -10.27 27.11 3.76
CA SER A 133 -9.51 27.21 5.02
C SER A 133 -8.22 26.37 5.03
N LEU A 134 -8.09 25.41 4.12
CA LEU A 134 -6.88 24.60 3.97
C LEU A 134 -5.72 25.42 3.40
N THR A 135 -4.50 25.01 3.74
CA THR A 135 -3.30 25.59 3.11
C THR A 135 -3.33 25.39 1.59
N GLU A 136 -2.74 26.32 0.84
CA GLU A 136 -2.73 26.28 -0.62
C GLU A 136 -2.17 24.97 -1.18
N SER A 137 -1.10 24.45 -0.58
CA SER A 137 -0.50 23.17 -0.95
C SER A 137 -1.47 21.98 -0.79
N VAL A 138 -2.27 21.96 0.27
CA VAL A 138 -3.24 20.90 0.54
C VAL A 138 -4.42 21.02 -0.41
N ARG A 139 -4.93 22.24 -0.62
CA ARG A 139 -6.00 22.52 -1.58
C ARG A 139 -5.59 22.11 -3.00
N GLN A 140 -4.37 22.45 -3.42
CA GLN A 140 -3.86 22.07 -4.73
C GLN A 140 -3.86 20.55 -4.91
N ARG A 141 -3.43 19.77 -3.90
CA ARG A 141 -3.45 18.30 -3.96
C ARG A 141 -4.86 17.73 -4.12
N LEU A 142 -5.87 18.32 -3.49
CA LEU A 142 -7.27 17.93 -3.67
C LEU A 142 -7.80 18.25 -5.08
N LEU A 143 -7.41 19.41 -5.60
CA LEU A 143 -7.89 19.92 -6.88
C LEU A 143 -7.19 19.30 -8.10
N THR A 144 -5.92 18.89 -7.98
CA THR A 144 -5.18 18.29 -9.11
C THR A 144 -5.37 16.78 -9.25
N PHE A 145 -5.72 16.08 -8.15
CA PHE A 145 -5.88 14.63 -8.19
C PHE A 145 -7.10 14.22 -9.01
N ASP A 146 -6.96 13.28 -9.95
CA ASP A 146 -8.09 12.74 -10.69
C ASP A 146 -8.73 11.57 -9.94
N PRO A 147 -9.96 11.71 -9.40
CA PRO A 147 -10.62 10.62 -8.68
C PRO A 147 -10.96 9.42 -9.58
N LYS A 148 -10.87 9.55 -10.91
CA LYS A 148 -11.07 8.45 -11.86
C LYS A 148 -9.79 7.65 -12.13
N SER A 149 -8.63 8.09 -11.65
CA SER A 149 -7.38 7.37 -11.82
C SER A 149 -7.46 5.97 -11.18
N PRO A 150 -6.80 4.95 -11.77
CA PRO A 150 -6.78 3.62 -11.16
C PRO A 150 -6.17 3.68 -9.75
N ARG A 151 -6.74 2.91 -8.83
CA ARG A 151 -6.23 2.80 -7.45
C ARG A 151 -4.88 2.10 -7.46
N LEU A 152 -3.85 2.77 -6.93
CA LEU A 152 -2.51 2.20 -6.81
C LEU A 152 -2.27 1.67 -5.40
N ILE A 153 -2.75 2.36 -4.37
CA ILE A 153 -2.65 1.90 -2.98
C ILE A 153 -3.76 0.87 -2.69
N THR A 154 -3.47 -0.38 -3.02
CA THR A 154 -4.35 -1.53 -2.74
C THR A 154 -4.10 -2.09 -1.32
N ARG A 155 -5.05 -2.88 -0.80
CA ARG A 155 -4.87 -3.58 0.49
C ARG A 155 -3.68 -4.55 0.46
N GLU A 156 -3.43 -5.16 -0.69
CA GLU A 156 -2.28 -6.05 -0.90
C GLU A 156 -0.97 -5.27 -0.84
N LEU A 157 -0.86 -4.16 -1.57
CA LEU A 157 0.31 -3.29 -1.51
C LEU A 157 0.53 -2.79 -0.07
N MET A 158 -0.53 -2.34 0.60
CA MET A 158 -0.46 -1.93 2.00
C MET A 158 0.07 -3.03 2.90
N SER A 159 -0.47 -4.24 2.78
CA SER A 159 -0.02 -5.40 3.56
C SER A 159 1.45 -5.72 3.32
N ARG A 160 1.93 -5.61 2.07
CA ARG A 160 3.35 -5.85 1.75
C ARG A 160 4.25 -4.80 2.41
N PHE A 161 3.79 -3.56 2.53
CA PHE A 161 4.52 -2.48 3.19
C PHE A 161 4.17 -2.32 4.68
N GLY A 162 3.72 -3.37 5.38
CA GLY A 162 3.52 -3.36 6.84
C GLY A 162 2.15 -2.87 7.32
N GLY A 163 1.17 -2.74 6.43
CA GLY A 163 -0.21 -2.46 6.77
C GLY A 163 -0.40 -1.05 7.34
N HIS A 164 -0.46 -0.92 8.66
CA HIS A 164 -0.58 0.38 9.32
C HIS A 164 0.70 1.22 9.20
N ASP A 165 1.87 0.57 9.11
CA ASP A 165 3.16 1.23 8.91
C ASP A 165 3.46 1.55 7.43
N PHE A 166 2.46 1.42 6.55
CA PHE A 166 2.59 1.56 5.11
C PHE A 166 3.46 2.74 4.69
N ASN A 167 3.12 3.94 5.15
CA ASN A 167 3.80 5.15 4.72
C ASN A 167 5.27 5.17 5.14
N SER A 168 5.57 4.73 6.36
CA SER A 168 6.94 4.69 6.88
C SER A 168 7.80 3.75 6.03
N HIS A 169 7.33 2.53 5.83
CA HIS A 169 8.05 1.52 5.04
C HIS A 169 8.14 1.89 3.56
N PHE A 170 7.06 2.41 2.98
CA PHE A 170 7.01 2.81 1.58
C PHE A 170 7.92 4.00 1.30
N MET A 171 7.94 5.02 2.16
CA MET A 171 8.84 6.17 2.01
C MET A 171 10.30 5.76 2.15
N HIS A 172 10.60 4.86 3.08
CA HIS A 172 11.93 4.28 3.23
C HIS A 172 12.36 3.52 1.96
N TYR A 173 11.48 2.67 1.43
CA TYR A 173 11.70 1.98 0.15
C TYR A 173 11.93 2.96 -1.01
N ALA A 174 11.09 3.99 -1.13
CA ALA A 174 11.16 4.96 -2.21
C ALA A 174 12.40 5.88 -2.15
N ALA A 175 13.03 5.99 -0.98
CA ALA A 175 14.25 6.79 -0.78
C ALA A 175 15.54 6.02 -1.07
N LYS A 176 15.52 4.68 -1.02
CA LYS A 176 16.71 3.85 -1.25
C LYS A 176 16.83 3.41 -2.70
N GLU A 177 18.08 3.18 -3.12
CA GLU A 177 18.39 2.64 -4.44
C GLU A 177 18.01 1.15 -4.50
N ARG A 178 17.36 0.77 -5.60
CA ARG A 178 16.83 -0.58 -5.85
C ARG A 178 17.88 -1.42 -6.58
N GLY A 179 17.83 -2.73 -6.39
CA GLY A 179 18.79 -3.66 -6.99
C GLY A 179 20.24 -3.56 -6.45
N THR A 180 20.53 -2.63 -5.55
CA THR A 180 21.83 -2.53 -4.87
C THR A 180 21.80 -3.21 -3.51
N THR A 181 22.93 -3.84 -3.14
CA THR A 181 23.06 -4.48 -1.82
C THR A 181 23.46 -3.46 -0.77
N HIS A 182 22.63 -3.35 0.25
CA HIS A 182 22.81 -2.50 1.42
C HIS A 182 23.29 -3.34 2.60
N HIS A 183 24.27 -2.83 3.34
CA HIS A 183 24.69 -3.41 4.62
C HIS A 183 23.99 -2.65 5.75
N VAL A 184 23.10 -3.33 6.46
CA VAL A 184 22.26 -2.77 7.53
C VAL A 184 22.49 -3.57 8.81
N PRO A 185 23.39 -3.13 9.70
CA PRO A 185 23.74 -3.89 10.91
C PRO A 185 22.60 -3.96 11.95
N PRO A 186 22.67 -4.81 12.97
CA PRO A 186 21.59 -5.02 13.94
C PRO A 186 21.19 -3.77 14.75
N PHE A 187 22.13 -2.84 14.96
CA PHE A 187 21.90 -1.60 15.72
C PHE A 187 21.44 -0.43 14.84
N ASP A 188 21.27 -0.65 13.53
CA ASP A 188 20.75 0.37 12.63
C ASP A 188 19.28 0.65 12.95
N PRO A 189 18.86 1.93 13.13
CA PRO A 189 17.47 2.27 13.44
C PRO A 189 16.50 1.80 12.34
N GLU A 190 16.95 1.70 11.09
CA GLU A 190 16.14 1.29 9.95
C GLU A 190 16.09 -0.24 9.77
N ARG A 191 16.82 -1.01 10.59
CA ARG A 191 16.90 -2.47 10.50
C ARG A 191 15.52 -3.13 10.54
N HIS A 192 14.66 -2.68 11.43
CA HIS A 192 13.31 -3.23 11.59
C HIS A 192 12.46 -3.06 10.32
N ILE A 193 12.62 -1.95 9.59
CA ILE A 193 11.93 -1.67 8.32
C ILE A 193 12.41 -2.66 7.25
N MET A 194 13.72 -2.82 7.10
CA MET A 194 14.29 -3.76 6.12
C MET A 194 13.89 -5.21 6.42
N GLU A 195 13.78 -5.59 7.69
CA GLU A 195 13.28 -6.90 8.09
C GLU A 195 11.77 -7.08 7.85
N ALA A 196 10.97 -6.02 8.00
CA ALA A 196 9.55 -6.05 7.61
C ALA A 196 9.39 -6.20 6.09
N LEU A 197 10.14 -5.42 5.30
CA LEU A 197 10.15 -5.51 3.84
C LEU A 197 10.66 -6.87 3.35
N SER A 198 11.60 -7.49 4.07
CA SER A 198 12.09 -8.82 3.72
C SER A 198 11.03 -9.89 3.98
N ARG A 199 10.29 -9.80 5.10
CA ARG A 199 9.18 -10.72 5.41
C ARG A 199 8.06 -10.67 4.37
N SER A 200 7.82 -9.51 3.75
CA SER A 200 6.81 -9.34 2.72
C SER A 200 7.29 -9.59 1.29
N GLY A 201 8.56 -9.95 1.11
CA GLY A 201 9.16 -10.21 -0.19
C GLY A 201 9.51 -8.97 -1.02
N ILE A 202 9.40 -7.77 -0.45
CA ILE A 202 9.89 -6.53 -1.10
C ILE A 202 11.42 -6.46 -1.03
N ALA A 203 12.03 -7.09 -0.03
CA ALA A 203 13.47 -7.18 0.10
C ALA A 203 13.97 -8.63 0.16
N LEU A 204 15.14 -8.89 -0.40
CA LEU A 204 15.91 -10.11 -0.17
C LEU A 204 16.90 -9.87 0.96
N LYS A 205 17.06 -10.88 1.84
CA LYS A 205 17.99 -10.84 2.97
C LYS A 205 19.05 -11.94 2.85
N GLY A 206 20.29 -11.56 3.12
CA GLY A 206 21.44 -12.44 3.24
C GLY A 206 21.58 -13.48 2.14
N ARG A 207 21.49 -14.77 2.48
CA ARG A 207 21.76 -15.87 1.54
C ARG A 207 20.76 -15.97 0.39
N HIS A 208 19.57 -15.38 0.54
CA HIS A 208 18.58 -15.31 -0.55
C HIS A 208 19.00 -14.32 -1.64
N ILE A 209 19.96 -13.44 -1.37
CA ILE A 209 20.54 -12.54 -2.36
C ILE A 209 21.58 -13.32 -3.18
N PRO A 210 21.49 -13.33 -4.53
CA PRO A 210 22.52 -13.90 -5.40
C PRO A 210 23.91 -13.37 -5.08
N LEU A 211 24.93 -14.23 -5.14
CA LEU A 211 26.32 -13.83 -4.84
C LEU A 211 26.80 -12.62 -5.66
N PRO A 212 26.52 -12.50 -6.97
CA PRO A 212 26.91 -11.30 -7.73
C PRO A 212 26.36 -10.02 -7.09
N LEU A 213 25.09 -10.01 -6.70
CA LEU A 213 24.49 -8.85 -6.04
C LEU A 213 25.16 -8.61 -4.69
N ARG A 214 25.36 -9.64 -3.86
CA ARG A 214 26.02 -9.49 -2.56
C ARG A 214 27.42 -8.87 -2.66
N LEU A 215 28.20 -9.25 -3.67
CA LEU A 215 29.53 -8.67 -3.90
C LEU A 215 29.50 -7.18 -4.27
N THR A 216 28.36 -6.64 -4.71
CA THR A 216 28.21 -5.21 -4.97
C THR A 216 28.33 -4.35 -3.72
N VAL A 217 28.18 -4.91 -2.51
CA VAL A 217 28.43 -4.17 -1.26
C VAL A 217 29.90 -3.75 -1.11
N LEU A 218 30.81 -4.46 -1.77
CA LEU A 218 32.24 -4.23 -1.67
C LEU A 218 32.70 -3.03 -2.48
N LYS A 219 33.70 -2.32 -1.94
CA LYS A 219 34.46 -1.30 -2.68
C LYS A 219 35.36 -1.98 -3.70
N MET A 220 35.73 -1.25 -4.77
CA MET A 220 36.63 -1.76 -5.80
C MET A 220 37.97 -2.28 -5.24
N SER A 221 38.53 -1.59 -4.24
CA SER A 221 39.77 -2.03 -3.57
C SER A 221 39.61 -3.38 -2.89
N GLN A 222 38.48 -3.62 -2.23
CA GLN A 222 38.16 -4.88 -1.56
C GLN A 222 37.97 -6.01 -2.58
N LEU A 223 37.31 -5.74 -3.71
CA LEU A 223 37.16 -6.72 -4.80
C LEU A 223 38.51 -7.12 -5.40
N ARG A 224 39.42 -6.17 -5.60
CA ARG A 224 40.79 -6.46 -6.07
C ARG A 224 41.61 -7.26 -5.05
N GLN A 225 41.47 -6.93 -3.76
CA GLN A 225 42.12 -7.68 -2.69
C GLN A 225 41.60 -9.12 -2.64
N MET A 226 40.28 -9.30 -2.70
CA MET A 226 39.64 -10.61 -2.77
C MET A 226 40.12 -11.42 -3.99
N ALA A 227 40.21 -10.79 -5.16
CA ALA A 227 40.76 -11.43 -6.36
C ALA A 227 42.22 -11.88 -6.17
N LYS A 228 43.03 -11.08 -5.48
CA LYS A 228 44.41 -11.43 -5.15
C LYS A 228 44.47 -12.60 -4.16
N ASP A 229 43.64 -12.58 -3.12
CA ASP A 229 43.57 -13.65 -2.10
C ASP A 229 43.14 -14.99 -2.71
N LEU A 230 42.35 -14.95 -3.80
CA LEU A 230 41.92 -16.11 -4.58
C LEU A 230 42.87 -16.46 -5.73
N ASN A 231 44.04 -15.83 -5.82
CA ASN A 231 45.05 -16.04 -6.87
C ASN A 231 44.51 -15.83 -8.31
N LEU A 232 43.60 -14.89 -8.51
CA LEU A 232 43.13 -14.51 -9.84
C LEU A 232 44.15 -13.59 -10.52
N ASN A 233 44.71 -14.02 -11.65
CA ASN A 233 45.67 -13.25 -12.43
C ASN A 233 45.05 -12.07 -13.22
N LYS A 234 43.74 -11.83 -13.07
CA LYS A 234 43.00 -10.79 -13.80
C LYS A 234 42.97 -9.49 -13.01
N LYS A 235 43.40 -8.39 -13.64
CA LYS A 235 43.29 -7.03 -13.07
C LYS A 235 41.94 -6.42 -13.44
N PHE A 236 41.17 -6.00 -12.45
CA PHE A 236 39.85 -5.40 -12.65
C PHE A 236 39.90 -3.87 -12.61
N THR A 237 39.37 -3.24 -13.66
CA THR A 237 39.19 -1.77 -13.74
C THR A 237 37.75 -1.37 -13.46
N ARG A 238 36.75 -2.20 -13.84
CA ARG A 238 35.31 -1.98 -13.63
C ARG A 238 34.74 -2.88 -12.54
N LYS A 239 33.80 -2.35 -11.75
CA LYS A 239 33.25 -3.03 -10.57
C LYS A 239 32.42 -4.24 -10.99
N GLN A 240 31.58 -4.07 -12.01
CA GLN A 240 30.73 -5.16 -12.50
C GLN A 240 31.55 -6.32 -13.05
N ASP A 241 32.60 -6.06 -13.81
CA ASP A 241 33.50 -7.11 -14.32
C ASP A 241 34.20 -7.90 -13.20
N ALA A 242 34.52 -7.23 -12.09
CA ALA A 242 35.09 -7.90 -10.92
C ALA A 242 34.05 -8.77 -10.22
N VAL A 243 32.84 -8.23 -10.02
CA VAL A 243 31.72 -8.92 -9.37
C VAL A 243 31.31 -10.17 -10.13
N THR A 244 31.18 -10.10 -11.47
CA THR A 244 30.77 -11.24 -12.29
C THR A 244 31.80 -12.37 -12.22
N VAL A 245 33.09 -12.06 -12.42
CA VAL A 245 34.15 -13.07 -12.36
C VAL A 245 34.31 -13.65 -10.95
N LEU A 246 34.23 -12.82 -9.91
CA LEU A 246 34.35 -13.29 -8.52
C LEU A 246 33.14 -14.12 -8.10
N ALA A 247 31.94 -13.86 -8.64
CA ALA A 247 30.75 -14.65 -8.32
C ALA A 247 30.85 -16.12 -8.80
N ASP A 248 31.61 -16.38 -9.86
CA ASP A 248 31.84 -17.74 -10.37
C ASP A 248 32.90 -18.51 -9.55
N VAL A 249 33.62 -17.82 -8.64
CA VAL A 249 34.65 -18.44 -7.81
C VAL A 249 34.06 -18.80 -6.44
N PRO A 250 34.01 -20.10 -6.07
CA PRO A 250 33.38 -20.55 -4.81
C PRO A 250 33.95 -19.88 -3.55
N GLY A 251 35.26 -19.56 -3.55
CA GLY A 251 35.94 -18.92 -2.42
C GLY A 251 35.49 -17.48 -2.13
N SER A 252 34.89 -16.78 -3.10
CA SER A 252 34.44 -15.40 -2.93
C SER A 252 33.33 -15.26 -1.90
N ALA A 253 32.41 -16.24 -1.83
CA ALA A 253 31.34 -16.25 -0.84
C ALA A 253 31.89 -16.35 0.60
N VAL A 254 32.94 -17.16 0.79
CA VAL A 254 33.60 -17.34 2.09
C VAL A 254 34.28 -16.05 2.50
N LEU A 255 35.09 -15.45 1.61
CA LEU A 255 35.78 -14.20 1.90
C LEU A 255 34.82 -13.05 2.17
N LEU A 256 33.69 -12.99 1.46
CA LEU A 256 32.64 -12.01 1.74
C LEU A 256 32.07 -12.19 3.16
N SER A 257 31.81 -13.44 3.57
CA SER A 257 31.28 -13.73 4.91
C SER A 257 32.26 -13.44 6.05
N MET A 258 33.56 -13.35 5.76
CA MET A 258 34.58 -12.91 6.73
C MET A 258 34.57 -11.39 6.91
N GLN A 259 34.08 -10.63 5.92
CA GLN A 259 34.03 -9.16 5.98
C GLN A 259 32.67 -8.63 6.46
N TYR A 260 31.58 -9.32 6.09
CA TYR A 260 30.22 -8.94 6.44
C TYR A 260 29.44 -10.13 6.98
N VAL A 261 28.63 -9.88 8.00
CA VAL A 261 27.61 -10.85 8.41
C VAL A 261 26.59 -10.94 7.29
N VAL A 262 26.43 -12.12 6.71
CA VAL A 262 25.57 -12.32 5.54
C VAL A 262 24.14 -11.86 5.83
N ASP A 263 23.63 -12.09 7.03
CA ASP A 263 22.27 -11.72 7.42
C ASP A 263 22.07 -10.20 7.65
N ASP A 264 23.13 -9.41 7.56
CA ASP A 264 23.07 -7.94 7.59
C ASP A 264 23.02 -7.33 6.19
N LEU A 265 23.04 -8.16 5.14
CA LEU A 265 22.92 -7.72 3.76
C LEU A 265 21.45 -7.77 3.31
N PHE A 266 21.01 -6.69 2.67
CA PHE A 266 19.66 -6.57 2.13
C PHE A 266 19.71 -6.02 0.69
N VAL A 267 18.77 -6.46 -0.14
CA VAL A 267 18.53 -5.88 -1.48
C VAL A 267 17.06 -5.59 -1.61
N LEU A 268 16.71 -4.39 -2.07
CA LEU A 268 15.34 -4.03 -2.41
C LEU A 268 15.04 -4.53 -3.83
N ASN A 269 13.93 -5.26 -3.96
CA ASN A 269 13.39 -5.68 -5.25
C ASN A 269 12.63 -4.52 -5.89
N ASP A 270 12.63 -4.47 -7.21
CA ASP A 270 11.72 -3.58 -7.93
C ASP A 270 10.28 -4.04 -7.76
N ILE A 271 9.39 -3.06 -7.65
CA ILE A 271 7.94 -3.27 -7.70
C ILE A 271 7.43 -2.71 -9.01
N ASP A 272 6.36 -3.30 -9.55
CA ASP A 272 5.77 -2.90 -10.83
C ASP A 272 5.05 -1.55 -10.72
N GLU A 273 4.65 -1.15 -9.52
CA GLU A 273 3.91 0.08 -9.28
C GLU A 273 4.79 1.34 -9.32
N ASP A 274 4.27 2.38 -9.98
CA ASP A 274 4.93 3.69 -10.04
C ASP A 274 4.93 4.37 -8.67
N CYS A 275 6.13 4.50 -8.11
CA CYS A 275 6.34 5.06 -6.78
C CYS A 275 5.90 6.53 -6.68
N ASP A 276 6.04 7.32 -7.74
CA ASP A 276 5.66 8.73 -7.69
C ASP A 276 4.15 8.90 -7.74
N ASN A 277 3.45 8.04 -8.48
CA ASN A 277 2.00 8.02 -8.46
C ASN A 277 1.45 7.52 -7.11
N ILE A 278 2.09 6.53 -6.47
CA ILE A 278 1.73 6.10 -5.10
C ILE A 278 1.92 7.26 -4.10
N LYS A 279 3.05 8.00 -4.19
CA LYS A 279 3.27 9.19 -3.35
C LYS A 279 2.18 10.25 -3.56
N ASN A 280 1.78 10.47 -4.81
CA ASN A 280 0.73 11.43 -5.16
C ASN A 280 -0.64 10.99 -4.61
N GLU A 281 -1.00 9.71 -4.74
CA GLU A 281 -2.22 9.16 -4.15
C GLU A 281 -2.18 9.29 -2.61
N TRP A 282 -1.08 8.95 -1.95
CA TRP A 282 -0.94 9.10 -0.50
C TRP A 282 -1.07 10.56 -0.05
N ALA A 283 -0.45 11.50 -0.78
CA ALA A 283 -0.54 12.92 -0.51
C ALA A 283 -1.98 13.45 -0.66
N TYR A 284 -2.72 12.97 -1.67
CA TYR A 284 -4.13 13.27 -1.83
C TYR A 284 -4.96 12.76 -0.64
N LEU A 285 -4.75 11.51 -0.21
CA LEU A 285 -5.48 10.95 0.95
C LEU A 285 -5.16 11.70 2.25
N THR A 286 -3.92 12.12 2.42
CA THR A 286 -3.50 12.95 3.55
C THR A 286 -4.21 14.31 3.51
N ALA A 287 -4.29 14.92 2.33
CA ALA A 287 -5.01 16.19 2.14
C ALA A 287 -6.51 16.04 2.42
N TYR A 288 -7.11 14.92 1.99
CA TYR A 288 -8.51 14.60 2.23
C TYR A 288 -8.79 14.36 3.72
N SER A 289 -7.88 13.69 4.42
CA SER A 289 -7.96 13.48 5.87
C SER A 289 -7.96 14.80 6.63
N LYS A 290 -7.12 15.77 6.20
CA LYS A 290 -7.12 17.12 6.77
C LYS A 290 -8.45 17.86 6.53
N LEU A 291 -9.05 17.69 5.34
CA LEU A 291 -10.37 18.24 5.07
C LEU A 291 -11.44 17.63 5.99
N LEU A 292 -11.45 16.30 6.13
CA LEU A 292 -12.40 15.62 7.03
C LEU A 292 -12.24 16.09 8.48
N ASN A 293 -11.02 16.31 8.95
CA ASN A 293 -10.80 16.80 10.31
C ASN A 293 -11.36 18.22 10.55
N MET A 294 -11.49 19.03 9.50
CA MET A 294 -12.13 20.36 9.58
C MET A 294 -13.66 20.27 9.62
N VAL A 295 -14.23 19.15 9.16
CA VAL A 295 -15.66 18.88 9.24
C VAL A 295 -15.97 18.46 10.68
N LYS A 296 -16.34 19.44 11.50
CA LYS A 296 -16.73 19.18 12.90
C LYS A 296 -17.97 18.30 12.93
N LEU A 297 -17.83 17.11 13.51
CA LEU A 297 -18.96 16.28 13.90
C LEU A 297 -19.73 17.01 15.02
N GLN A 298 -20.93 17.48 14.72
CA GLN A 298 -21.85 18.08 15.70
C GLN A 298 -22.83 17.04 16.23
#